data_AF-A0A7Y5DYP8-F1
#
_entry.id   AF-A0A7Y5DYP8-F1
#
_cell.length_a   1.000
_cell.length_b   1.000
_cell.length_c   1.000
_cell.angle_alpha   90.00
_cell.angle_beta   90.00
_cell.angle_gamma   90.00
#
_symmetry.space_group_name_H-M   'P 1'
#
loop_
_entity.id
_entity.type
_entity.pdbx_description
1 polymer ?
#
loop_
_entity_poly.entity_id
_entity_poly.type
_entity_poly.pdbx_seq_one_letter_code
_entity_poly.pdbx_strand_id
1 'polypeptide(L)'
;MARTLALITTAILVASACSDPAPQPPRGVIEATLGKLGAPNCPASGDWLNIGNLSRPDIPVTQPVQDGTTYEGKGVTIRCRVTQTGNTFAFTAEASMAGEGSVRFSNANVTLDGTSKVQAVFARSDYGRFSQDDCEFTAYHPGGTYDATVDGKPTKLPDIAPGRIWGKVTCTKATLGDQDPPKVCNGAVNFRFENCEQT
;
A
#
# COMPACT_ATOMS: atom_id res chain seq x y z
N MET A 1 -34.90 12.27 73.20
CA MET A 1 -35.25 11.96 71.80
C MET A 1 -34.02 12.26 70.94
N ALA A 2 -33.21 11.25 70.63
CA ALA A 2 -32.00 11.40 69.82
C ALA A 2 -32.31 10.96 68.38
N ARG A 3 -32.16 11.87 67.42
CA ARG A 3 -32.35 11.62 65.98
C ARG A 3 -31.01 11.24 65.36
N THR A 4 -30.87 9.99 64.97
CA THR A 4 -29.74 9.46 64.20
C THR A 4 -29.86 9.90 62.75
N LEU A 5 -28.94 10.74 62.27
CA LEU A 5 -28.81 11.09 60.84
C LEU A 5 -28.06 9.96 60.12
N ALA A 6 -28.72 9.34 59.14
CA ALA A 6 -28.08 8.39 58.22
C ALA A 6 -27.45 9.16 57.05
N LEU A 7 -26.13 9.08 56.92
CA LEU A 7 -25.37 9.65 55.80
C LEU A 7 -25.42 8.66 54.63
N ILE A 8 -26.05 9.04 53.52
CA ILE A 8 -26.10 8.24 52.29
C ILE A 8 -24.86 8.61 51.46
N THR A 9 -23.89 7.71 51.41
CA THR A 9 -22.68 7.84 50.59
C THR A 9 -23.00 7.42 49.16
N THR A 10 -23.27 8.39 48.28
CA THR A 10 -23.48 8.14 46.85
C THR A 10 -22.15 7.78 46.19
N ALA A 11 -21.98 6.52 45.80
CA ALA A 11 -20.85 6.08 44.99
C ALA A 11 -20.99 6.59 43.55
N ILE A 12 -20.12 7.52 43.15
CA ILE A 12 -20.03 8.00 41.76
C ILE A 12 -19.29 6.93 40.96
N LEU A 13 -20.04 6.14 40.18
CA LEU A 13 -19.51 5.30 39.12
C LEU A 13 -18.98 6.20 38.01
N VAL A 14 -17.67 6.44 38.00
CA VAL A 14 -16.99 7.06 36.86
C VAL A 14 -16.95 6.01 35.75
N ALA A 15 -17.94 6.03 34.86
CA ALA A 15 -17.88 5.25 33.63
C ALA A 15 -16.67 5.76 32.85
N SER A 16 -15.59 4.96 32.79
CA SER A 16 -14.52 5.16 31.84
C SER A 16 -15.15 4.97 30.45
N ALA A 17 -15.56 6.07 29.83
CA ALA A 17 -15.83 6.11 28.42
C ALA A 17 -14.50 5.77 27.73
N CYS A 18 -14.30 4.49 27.42
CA CYS A 18 -13.24 4.04 26.55
C CYS A 18 -13.51 4.69 25.20
N SER A 19 -12.94 5.86 24.96
CA SER A 19 -12.89 6.44 23.62
C SER A 19 -12.15 5.43 22.75
N ASP A 20 -12.82 4.91 21.73
CA ASP A 20 -12.16 4.04 20.76
C ASP A 20 -10.86 4.72 20.29
N PRO A 21 -9.73 4.01 20.28
CA PRO A 21 -8.48 4.59 19.83
C PRO A 21 -8.68 5.11 18.41
N ALA A 22 -8.28 6.37 18.18
CA ALA A 22 -8.40 6.99 16.88
C ALA A 22 -7.70 6.13 15.81
N PRO A 23 -8.29 5.99 14.60
CA PRO A 23 -7.66 5.27 13.51
C PRO A 23 -6.25 5.78 13.26
N GLN A 24 -5.30 4.85 13.12
CA GLN A 24 -3.92 5.21 12.78
C GLN A 24 -3.86 5.72 11.33
N PRO A 25 -3.07 6.77 11.04
CA PRO A 25 -2.91 7.25 9.67
C PRO A 25 -2.29 6.18 8.76
N PRO A 26 -2.60 6.22 7.45
CA PRO A 26 -1.95 5.37 6.46
C PRO A 26 -0.44 5.52 6.51
N ARG A 27 0.27 4.41 6.28
CA ARG A 27 1.73 4.40 6.19
C ARG A 27 2.19 3.38 5.16
N GLY A 28 3.41 3.54 4.68
CA GLY A 28 3.93 2.61 3.69
C GLY A 28 5.39 2.81 3.34
N VAL A 29 5.85 1.90 2.48
CA VAL A 29 7.17 1.90 1.88
C VAL A 29 7.02 1.59 0.40
N ILE A 30 7.76 2.32 -0.44
CA ILE A 30 7.67 2.18 -1.90
C ILE A 30 9.05 2.28 -2.54
N GLU A 31 9.26 1.42 -3.53
CA GLU A 31 10.40 1.48 -4.45
C GLU A 31 9.86 1.34 -5.87
N ALA A 32 9.90 2.44 -6.63
CA ALA A 32 9.41 2.48 -8.00
C ALA A 32 10.56 2.69 -8.99
N THR A 33 10.50 1.92 -10.07
CA THR A 33 11.48 1.92 -11.15
C THR A 33 10.77 2.08 -12.49
N LEU A 34 11.41 2.80 -13.41
CA LEU A 34 11.04 2.84 -14.83
C LEU A 34 12.28 2.48 -15.63
N GLY A 35 12.14 1.77 -16.75
CA GLY A 35 13.31 1.34 -17.50
C GLY A 35 13.07 0.91 -18.95
N LYS A 36 14.18 0.85 -19.66
CA LYS A 36 14.27 0.53 -21.09
C LYS A 36 14.26 -0.97 -21.39
N LEU A 37 14.39 -1.84 -20.40
CA LEU A 37 14.50 -3.30 -20.60
C LEU A 37 13.28 -3.81 -21.37
N GLY A 38 13.42 -4.13 -22.66
CA GLY A 38 12.31 -4.58 -23.51
C GLY A 38 11.41 -3.46 -24.08
N ALA A 39 11.65 -2.19 -23.74
CA ALA A 39 10.93 -1.04 -24.29
C ALA A 39 11.90 -0.08 -25.00
N PRO A 40 12.01 -0.12 -26.34
CA PRO A 40 13.12 0.50 -27.08
C PRO A 40 13.17 2.03 -27.00
N ASN A 41 12.05 2.69 -26.68
CA ASN A 41 11.90 4.15 -26.70
C ASN A 41 11.50 4.76 -25.34
N CYS A 42 11.86 4.08 -24.24
CA CYS A 42 11.65 4.59 -22.89
C CYS A 42 12.55 5.81 -22.60
N PRO A 43 12.00 7.01 -22.31
CA PRO A 43 12.79 8.21 -22.09
C PRO A 43 13.35 8.31 -20.67
N ALA A 44 12.89 7.46 -19.75
CA ALA A 44 13.18 7.54 -18.33
C ALA A 44 13.73 6.18 -17.82
N SER A 45 14.85 6.17 -17.10
CA SER A 45 15.42 4.92 -16.57
C SER A 45 15.88 5.05 -15.13
N GLY A 46 15.80 3.93 -14.40
CA GLY A 46 16.28 3.80 -13.02
C GLY A 46 15.17 3.88 -11.98
N ASP A 47 15.60 3.75 -10.74
CA ASP A 47 14.79 4.00 -9.55
C ASP A 47 14.55 5.51 -9.44
N TRP A 48 13.33 5.91 -9.09
CA TRP A 48 12.99 7.34 -9.02
C TRP A 48 12.11 7.71 -7.83
N LEU A 49 11.30 6.77 -7.32
CA LEU A 49 10.53 6.99 -6.09
C LEU A 49 10.95 5.95 -5.07
N ASN A 50 11.60 6.41 -4.00
CA ASN A 50 11.96 5.57 -2.87
C ASN A 50 11.45 6.24 -1.58
N ILE A 51 10.40 5.67 -0.98
CA ILE A 51 9.82 6.15 0.28
C ILE A 51 10.06 5.07 1.33
N GLY A 52 10.83 5.40 2.38
CA GLY A 52 11.20 4.44 3.42
C GLY A 52 12.30 3.46 2.97
N ASN A 53 12.40 2.32 3.65
CA ASN A 53 13.35 1.26 3.29
C ASN A 53 12.61 -0.06 3.15
N LEU A 54 12.50 -0.57 1.92
CA LEU A 54 12.04 -1.93 1.66
C LEU A 54 13.20 -2.85 1.98
N SER A 55 13.40 -3.08 3.29
CA SER A 55 14.06 -4.30 3.71
C SER A 55 13.29 -5.45 3.05
N ARG A 56 14.02 -6.31 2.35
CA ARG A 56 13.49 -7.41 1.51
C ARG A 56 12.36 -8.17 2.22
N PRO A 57 11.48 -8.89 1.49
CA PRO A 57 10.33 -9.58 2.09
C PRO A 57 10.65 -10.59 3.21
N ASP A 58 11.90 -11.01 3.36
CA ASP A 58 12.41 -11.85 4.45
C ASP A 58 12.90 -11.09 5.70
N ILE A 59 12.96 -9.75 5.65
CA ILE A 59 13.47 -8.89 6.72
C ILE A 59 12.33 -7.96 7.16
N PRO A 60 12.06 -7.81 8.47
CA PRO A 60 11.03 -6.88 8.94
C PRO A 60 11.30 -5.47 8.40
N VAL A 61 10.30 -4.89 7.75
CA VAL A 61 10.33 -3.49 7.31
C VAL A 61 10.57 -2.64 8.53
N THR A 62 11.76 -2.07 8.63
CA THR A 62 12.22 -1.42 9.85
C THR A 62 11.52 -0.08 10.07
N GLN A 63 11.11 0.62 9.00
CA GLN A 63 10.56 1.99 9.10
C GLN A 63 9.57 2.32 7.95
N PRO A 64 8.28 1.96 8.06
CA PRO A 64 7.25 2.54 7.19
C PRO A 64 7.12 4.04 7.44
N VAL A 65 7.00 4.83 6.37
CA VAL A 65 6.80 6.28 6.43
C VAL A 65 5.30 6.54 6.56
N GLN A 66 4.92 7.45 7.44
CA GLN A 66 3.51 7.79 7.67
C GLN A 66 3.06 8.92 6.73
N ASP A 67 1.79 8.89 6.32
CA ASP A 67 1.15 9.97 5.58
C ASP A 67 1.29 11.33 6.30
N GLY A 68 1.52 12.39 5.52
CA GLY A 68 1.66 13.75 6.01
C GLY A 68 3.01 14.07 6.67
N THR A 69 3.95 13.12 6.70
CA THR A 69 5.30 13.34 7.24
C THR A 69 6.31 13.77 6.17
N THR A 70 7.54 14.06 6.59
CA THR A 70 8.66 14.33 5.68
C THR A 70 9.64 13.15 5.67
N TYR A 71 10.12 12.77 4.50
CA TYR A 71 11.19 11.79 4.30
C TYR A 71 12.26 12.42 3.41
N GLU A 72 13.53 12.35 3.83
CA GLU A 72 14.66 13.01 3.14
C GLU A 72 14.41 14.51 2.86
N GLY A 73 13.73 15.20 3.78
CA GLY A 73 13.38 16.63 3.65
C GLY A 73 12.24 16.93 2.68
N LYS A 74 11.57 15.91 2.14
CA LYS A 74 10.47 16.04 1.16
C LYS A 74 9.16 15.57 1.79
N GLY A 75 8.07 16.30 1.52
CA GLY A 75 6.74 15.91 2.00
C GLY A 75 6.26 14.62 1.34
N VAL A 76 5.69 13.71 2.14
CA VAL A 76 5.18 12.41 1.70
C VAL A 76 3.66 12.38 1.84
N THR A 77 2.98 11.89 0.79
CA THR A 77 1.55 11.55 0.84
C THR A 77 1.39 10.06 0.63
N ILE A 78 0.60 9.40 1.48
CA ILE A 78 0.23 7.99 1.36
C ILE A 78 -1.28 7.87 1.53
N ARG A 79 -1.93 7.28 0.53
CA ARG A 79 -3.37 6.97 0.57
C ARG A 79 -3.54 5.52 0.20
N CYS A 80 -4.32 4.78 0.96
CA CYS A 80 -4.66 3.42 0.57
C CYS A 80 -5.99 2.98 1.16
N ARG A 81 -6.66 2.09 0.42
CA ARG A 81 -7.86 1.38 0.82
C ARG A 81 -7.69 -0.08 0.43
N VAL A 82 -7.99 -0.99 1.36
CA VAL A 82 -7.94 -2.44 1.14
C VAL A 82 -9.18 -3.06 1.77
N THR A 83 -10.08 -3.56 0.94
CA THR A 83 -11.37 -4.13 1.35
C THR A 83 -11.44 -5.59 0.94
N GLN A 84 -12.08 -6.42 1.76
CA GLN A 84 -12.20 -7.85 1.49
C GLN A 84 -13.65 -8.24 1.19
N THR A 85 -13.85 -8.95 0.09
CA THR A 85 -15.13 -9.56 -0.29
C THR A 85 -14.91 -11.04 -0.58
N GLY A 86 -15.26 -11.91 0.37
CA GLY A 86 -14.95 -13.34 0.28
C GLY A 86 -13.45 -13.59 0.24
N ASN A 87 -12.96 -14.22 -0.84
CA ASN A 87 -11.54 -14.54 -1.05
C ASN A 87 -10.79 -13.52 -1.92
N THR A 88 -11.43 -12.38 -2.20
CA THR A 88 -10.89 -11.31 -3.04
C THR A 88 -10.68 -10.05 -2.22
N PHE A 89 -9.55 -9.37 -2.46
CA PHE A 89 -9.20 -8.09 -1.88
C PHE A 89 -9.22 -7.01 -2.95
N ALA A 90 -10.14 -6.05 -2.85
CA ALA A 90 -10.09 -4.86 -3.68
C ALA A 90 -9.14 -3.85 -3.04
N PHE A 91 -8.23 -3.28 -3.82
CA PHE A 91 -7.35 -2.23 -3.31
C PHE A 91 -7.17 -1.04 -4.26
N THR A 92 -6.99 0.12 -3.64
CA THR A 92 -6.47 1.33 -4.28
C THR A 92 -5.36 1.87 -3.40
N ALA A 93 -4.30 2.36 -4.01
CA ALA A 93 -3.23 2.98 -3.23
C ALA A 93 -2.47 4.02 -4.06
N GLU A 94 -1.94 5.01 -3.37
CA GLU A 94 -1.14 6.09 -3.92
C GLU A 94 -0.03 6.40 -2.93
N ALA A 95 1.19 6.59 -3.44
CA ALA A 95 2.22 7.26 -2.69
C ALA A 95 2.90 8.31 -3.55
N SER A 96 3.21 9.44 -2.95
CA SER A 96 3.93 10.53 -3.59
C SER A 96 4.94 11.16 -2.65
N MET A 97 5.99 11.71 -3.26
CA MET A 97 7.02 12.47 -2.57
C MET A 97 7.24 13.79 -3.31
N ALA A 98 7.21 14.90 -2.56
CA ALA A 98 7.35 16.24 -3.12
C ALA A 98 8.65 16.38 -3.92
N GLY A 99 8.54 16.82 -5.18
CA GLY A 99 9.68 17.01 -6.08
C GLY A 99 10.15 15.74 -6.81
N GLU A 100 9.72 14.54 -6.41
CA GLU A 100 10.05 13.28 -7.11
C GLU A 100 8.89 12.81 -8.01
N GLY A 101 7.66 12.83 -7.47
CA GLY A 101 6.46 12.40 -8.19
C GLY A 101 5.59 11.41 -7.39
N SER A 102 4.82 10.57 -8.08
CA SER A 102 3.87 9.62 -7.47
C SER A 102 3.72 8.28 -8.19
N VAL A 103 3.38 7.23 -7.46
CA VAL A 103 2.79 6.00 -7.99
C VAL A 103 1.34 5.90 -7.52
N ARG A 104 0.44 5.49 -8.41
CA ARG A 104 -0.96 5.19 -8.08
C ARG A 104 -1.41 3.86 -8.68
N PHE A 105 -2.13 3.08 -7.88
CA PHE A 105 -2.78 1.83 -8.23
C PHE A 105 -4.30 1.97 -8.11
N SER A 106 -5.02 1.48 -9.13
CA SER A 106 -6.47 1.44 -9.15
C SER A 106 -6.99 0.17 -9.83
N ASN A 107 -8.29 -0.09 -9.67
CA ASN A 107 -9.00 -1.22 -10.28
C ASN A 107 -8.38 -2.58 -9.95
N ALA A 108 -7.72 -2.70 -8.79
CA ALA A 108 -7.08 -3.93 -8.38
C ALA A 108 -8.05 -4.81 -7.58
N ASN A 109 -8.26 -6.02 -8.07
CA ASN A 109 -8.99 -7.07 -7.35
C ASN A 109 -8.07 -8.29 -7.25
N VAL A 110 -7.59 -8.56 -6.03
CA VAL A 110 -6.60 -9.57 -5.75
C VAL A 110 -7.21 -10.79 -5.11
N THR A 111 -7.10 -11.93 -5.79
CA THR A 111 -7.43 -13.23 -5.23
C THR A 111 -6.27 -13.75 -4.36
N LEU A 112 -6.58 -14.60 -3.37
CA LEU A 112 -5.59 -15.18 -2.47
C LEU A 112 -4.48 -16.00 -3.17
N ASP A 113 -4.68 -16.40 -4.43
CA ASP A 113 -3.66 -17.05 -5.27
C ASP A 113 -2.61 -16.06 -5.84
N GLY A 114 -2.79 -14.75 -5.61
CA GLY A 114 -1.72 -13.76 -5.69
C GLY A 114 -1.43 -13.18 -7.07
N THR A 115 -2.24 -13.44 -8.10
CA THR A 115 -2.05 -12.89 -9.45
C THR A 115 -3.26 -12.06 -9.88
N SER A 116 -3.05 -10.80 -10.21
CA SER A 116 -4.16 -9.91 -10.62
C SER A 116 -3.74 -8.82 -11.57
N LYS A 117 -4.72 -8.27 -12.29
CA LYS A 117 -4.53 -7.11 -13.16
C LYS A 117 -4.80 -5.85 -12.37
N VAL A 118 -3.87 -4.90 -12.48
CA VAL A 118 -3.89 -3.63 -11.77
C VAL A 118 -3.65 -2.52 -12.77
N GLN A 119 -4.44 -1.46 -12.68
CA GLN A 119 -4.10 -0.22 -13.36
C GLN A 119 -3.05 0.51 -12.54
N ALA A 120 -1.91 0.84 -13.16
CA ALA A 120 -0.85 1.59 -12.52
C ALA A 120 -0.53 2.87 -13.28
N VAL A 121 -0.20 3.90 -12.51
CA VAL A 121 0.23 5.20 -12.99
C VAL A 121 1.54 5.54 -12.31
N PHE A 122 2.57 5.85 -13.10
CA PHE A 122 3.88 6.30 -12.66
C PHE A 122 4.05 7.75 -13.12
N ALA A 123 3.98 8.70 -12.20
CA ALA A 123 4.18 10.11 -12.52
C ALA A 123 5.52 10.56 -11.96
N ARG A 124 6.46 10.86 -12.86
CA ARG A 124 7.76 11.42 -12.54
C ARG A 124 7.75 12.94 -12.69
N SER A 125 8.32 13.67 -11.73
CA SER A 125 8.38 15.14 -11.78
C SER A 125 9.20 15.66 -12.97
N ASP A 126 10.19 14.90 -13.43
CA ASP A 126 11.14 15.27 -14.49
C ASP A 126 10.76 14.81 -15.91
N TYR A 127 9.76 13.91 -16.05
CA TYR A 127 9.35 13.38 -17.37
C TYR A 127 7.85 13.44 -17.64
N GLY A 128 7.00 13.27 -16.63
CA GLY A 128 5.55 13.17 -16.79
C GLY A 128 4.99 11.80 -16.40
N ARG A 129 3.81 11.48 -16.96
CA ARG A 129 2.95 10.39 -16.49
C ARG A 129 2.91 9.21 -17.44
N PHE A 130 3.35 8.06 -16.95
CA PHE A 130 3.23 6.76 -17.62
C PHE A 130 2.06 5.98 -17.03
N SER A 131 1.27 5.30 -17.86
CA SER A 131 0.15 4.46 -17.39
C SER A 131 0.00 3.17 -18.15
N GLN A 132 -0.54 2.16 -17.48
CA GLN A 132 -0.96 0.89 -18.07
C GLN A 132 -2.10 0.29 -17.24
N ASP A 133 -3.11 -0.28 -17.90
CA ASP A 133 -4.34 -0.77 -17.25
C ASP A 133 -4.32 -2.26 -16.91
N ASP A 134 -3.29 -2.99 -17.36
CA ASP A 134 -3.19 -4.46 -17.25
C ASP A 134 -1.86 -4.94 -16.63
N CYS A 135 -1.33 -4.15 -15.70
CA CYS A 135 -0.12 -4.52 -14.97
C CYS A 135 -0.33 -5.77 -14.11
N GLU A 136 0.73 -6.55 -13.96
CA GLU A 136 0.73 -7.75 -13.13
C GLU A 136 1.02 -7.40 -11.68
N PHE A 137 0.12 -7.80 -10.78
CA PHE A 137 0.37 -7.78 -9.34
C PHE A 137 0.83 -9.15 -8.86
N THR A 138 1.85 -9.16 -8.01
CA THR A 138 2.35 -10.34 -7.29
C THR A 138 2.37 -10.01 -5.81
N ALA A 139 1.61 -10.75 -5.00
CA ALA A 139 1.63 -10.57 -3.55
C ALA A 139 2.99 -11.00 -2.96
N TYR A 140 3.42 -10.32 -1.89
CA TYR A 140 4.56 -10.77 -1.10
C TYR A 140 4.13 -11.62 0.09
N HIS A 141 5.04 -12.52 0.47
CA HIS A 141 4.84 -13.46 1.56
C HIS A 141 6.05 -13.40 2.49
N PRO A 142 6.01 -12.69 3.62
CA PRO A 142 7.09 -12.74 4.62
C PRO A 142 7.27 -14.15 5.20
N GLY A 143 8.46 -14.46 5.72
CA GLY A 143 8.84 -15.78 6.23
C GLY A 143 7.75 -16.47 7.06
N GLY A 144 7.41 -17.72 6.70
CA GLY A 144 6.37 -18.51 7.35
C GLY A 144 5.97 -19.74 6.54
N THR A 145 5.70 -20.83 7.27
CA THR A 145 5.18 -22.13 6.83
C THR A 145 3.87 -22.01 6.04
N TYR A 146 3.53 -23.07 5.31
CA TYR A 146 2.26 -23.16 4.59
C TYR A 146 1.10 -23.22 5.60
N ASP A 147 0.44 -22.08 5.82
CA ASP A 147 -0.62 -21.95 6.83
C ASP A 147 -2.02 -22.29 6.28
N ALA A 148 -2.15 -22.56 4.99
CA ALA A 148 -3.40 -22.95 4.37
C ALA A 148 -3.21 -24.00 3.27
N THR A 149 -4.26 -24.79 3.05
CA THR A 149 -4.37 -25.68 1.90
C THR A 149 -5.44 -25.11 0.97
N VAL A 150 -5.06 -24.59 -0.19
CA VAL A 150 -6.00 -24.16 -1.24
C VAL A 150 -6.00 -25.24 -2.32
N ASP A 151 -7.16 -25.82 -2.63
CA ASP A 151 -7.31 -26.93 -3.58
C ASP A 151 -6.39 -28.14 -3.30
N GLY A 152 -6.19 -28.47 -2.02
CA GLY A 152 -5.34 -29.59 -1.62
C GLY A 152 -3.82 -29.31 -1.68
N LYS A 153 -3.40 -28.09 -2.02
CA LYS A 153 -1.99 -27.70 -2.06
C LYS A 153 -1.64 -26.77 -0.89
N PRO A 154 -0.52 -27.03 -0.18
CA PRO A 154 0.02 -26.08 0.78
C PRO A 154 0.28 -24.75 0.08
N THR A 155 -0.39 -23.69 0.51
CA THR A 155 -0.26 -22.34 -0.06
C THR A 155 0.20 -21.41 1.04
N LYS A 156 1.28 -20.66 0.76
CA LYS A 156 1.71 -19.57 1.62
C LYS A 156 0.70 -18.45 1.45
N LEU A 157 -0.03 -18.08 2.50
CA LEU A 157 -1.01 -17.01 2.39
C LEU A 157 -0.28 -15.69 2.10
N PRO A 158 -0.79 -14.87 1.16
CA PRO A 158 -0.25 -13.53 0.94
C PRO A 158 -0.47 -12.69 2.20
N ASP A 159 0.46 -11.79 2.54
CA ASP A 159 0.25 -10.82 3.63
C ASP A 159 -0.65 -9.67 3.15
N ILE A 160 -1.87 -10.06 2.77
CA ILE A 160 -2.97 -9.18 2.38
C ILE A 160 -4.09 -9.43 3.38
N ALA A 161 -4.56 -8.37 4.00
CA ALA A 161 -5.70 -8.39 4.90
C ALA A 161 -6.44 -7.05 4.78
N PRO A 162 -7.66 -6.92 5.33
CA PRO A 162 -8.29 -5.61 5.43
C PRO A 162 -7.31 -4.61 6.08
N GLY A 163 -7.11 -3.48 5.40
CA GLY A 163 -6.22 -2.42 5.86
C GLY A 163 -4.72 -2.63 5.64
N ARG A 164 -4.28 -3.72 5.01
CA ARG A 164 -2.86 -3.91 4.64
C ARG A 164 -2.67 -4.67 3.34
N ILE A 165 -1.66 -4.27 2.57
CA ILE A 165 -1.28 -4.95 1.34
C ILE A 165 0.23 -4.84 1.11
N TRP A 166 0.84 -5.95 0.68
CA TRP A 166 2.25 -6.01 0.35
C TRP A 166 2.44 -6.77 -0.96
N GLY A 167 3.14 -6.17 -1.93
CA GLY A 167 3.42 -6.86 -3.18
C GLY A 167 4.30 -6.07 -4.14
N LYS A 168 4.33 -6.59 -5.37
CA LYS A 168 4.98 -5.99 -6.52
C LYS A 168 3.96 -5.77 -7.62
N VAL A 169 4.01 -4.62 -8.28
CA VAL A 169 3.30 -4.38 -9.55
C VAL A 169 4.32 -4.24 -10.67
N THR A 170 4.12 -4.94 -11.78
CA THR A 170 4.96 -4.87 -12.98
C THR A 170 4.13 -4.53 -14.20
N CYS A 171 4.54 -3.49 -14.92
CA CYS A 171 3.90 -2.96 -16.13
C CYS A 171 4.90 -3.06 -17.28
N THR A 172 4.67 -3.93 -18.26
CA THR A 172 5.61 -4.17 -19.37
C THR A 172 5.48 -3.17 -20.53
N LYS A 173 4.46 -2.30 -20.49
CA LYS A 173 4.11 -1.36 -21.55
C LYS A 173 3.49 -0.07 -20.99
N ALA A 174 4.08 0.52 -19.96
CA ALA A 174 3.60 1.80 -19.42
C ALA A 174 3.86 2.92 -20.44
N THR A 175 2.81 3.61 -20.89
CA THR A 175 2.88 4.61 -21.98
C THR A 175 2.86 6.03 -21.45
N LEU A 176 3.73 6.90 -21.97
CA LEU A 176 3.77 8.33 -21.65
C LEU A 176 2.72 9.10 -22.45
N GLY A 177 1.49 9.20 -21.91
CA GLY A 177 0.39 9.97 -22.53
C GLY A 177 0.13 9.64 -24.01
N ASP A 178 -0.50 10.58 -24.72
CA ASP A 178 -0.88 10.44 -26.12
C ASP A 178 0.22 10.98 -27.07
N GLN A 179 1.48 10.58 -26.87
CA GLN A 179 2.56 10.94 -27.80
C GLN A 179 2.52 10.05 -29.06
N ASP A 180 2.90 10.63 -30.21
CA ASP A 180 3.09 9.91 -31.47
C ASP A 180 4.55 10.10 -31.98
N PRO A 181 5.38 9.04 -32.00
CA PRO A 181 5.10 7.68 -31.57
C PRO A 181 5.01 7.57 -30.02
N PRO A 182 4.23 6.61 -29.49
CA PRO A 182 4.06 6.44 -28.05
C PRO A 182 5.36 6.02 -27.40
N LYS A 183 5.80 6.76 -26.38
CA LYS A 183 6.95 6.37 -25.57
C LYS A 183 6.54 5.34 -24.54
N VAL A 184 7.19 4.19 -24.56
CA VAL A 184 6.83 3.03 -23.73
C VAL A 184 7.97 2.73 -22.77
N CYS A 185 7.65 2.41 -21.52
CA CYS A 185 8.58 2.00 -20.49
C CYS A 185 8.09 0.74 -19.79
N ASN A 186 9.04 -0.05 -19.28
CA ASN A 186 8.71 -1.03 -18.26
C ASN A 186 8.71 -0.33 -16.91
N GLY A 187 7.61 -0.42 -16.18
CA GLY A 187 7.49 0.06 -14.81
C GLY A 187 7.44 -1.10 -13.83
N ALA A 188 8.10 -0.96 -12.68
CA ALA A 188 7.94 -1.89 -11.57
C ALA A 188 7.87 -1.14 -10.25
N VAL A 189 7.04 -1.61 -9.33
CA VAL A 189 6.94 -1.04 -7.98
C VAL A 189 6.87 -2.16 -6.97
N ASN A 190 7.78 -2.15 -6.01
CA ASN A 190 7.64 -2.93 -4.79
C ASN A 190 7.03 -2.00 -3.72
N PHE A 191 6.06 -2.47 -2.94
CA PHE A 191 5.39 -1.62 -1.96
C PHE A 191 4.81 -2.39 -0.79
N ARG A 192 4.79 -1.78 0.39
CA ARG A 192 4.00 -2.21 1.56
C ARG A 192 3.14 -1.06 2.04
N PHE A 193 1.83 -1.26 2.15
CA PHE A 193 0.91 -0.29 2.74
C PHE A 193 0.21 -0.88 3.96
N GLU A 194 0.04 -0.06 4.99
CA GLU A 194 -0.60 -0.42 6.25
C GLU A 194 -1.49 0.70 6.75
N ASN A 195 -2.39 0.36 7.68
CA ASN A 195 -3.41 1.27 8.20
C ASN A 195 -4.28 1.87 7.07
N CYS A 196 -4.49 1.09 6.02
CA CYS A 196 -5.37 1.47 4.91
C CYS A 196 -6.82 1.48 5.37
N GLU A 197 -7.63 2.28 4.69
CA GLU A 197 -9.07 2.31 4.91
C GLU A 197 -9.69 0.92 4.62
N GLN A 198 -10.67 0.53 5.45
CA GLN A 198 -11.40 -0.74 5.39
C GLN A 198 -12.90 -0.42 5.32
N THR A 199 -13.55 -0.65 4.20
CA THR A 199 -15.01 -0.46 4.04
C THR A 199 -15.64 -1.67 3.41
#